data_AF-A0A2D6Y0W5-F1
#
_entry.id   AF-A0A2D6Y0W5-F1
#
_cell.length_a   1.000
_cell.length_b   1.000
_cell.length_c   1.000
_cell.angle_alpha   90.00
_cell.angle_beta   90.00
_cell.angle_gamma   90.00
#
_symmetry.space_group_name_H-M   'P 1'
#
loop_
_entity.id
_entity.type
_entity.pdbx_description
1 polymer ?
#
loop_
_entity_poly.entity_id
_entity_poly.type
_entity_poly.pdbx_seq_one_letter_code
_entity_poly.pdbx_strand_id
1 'polypeptide(L)'
;MKNLPALTKLKVQKAAPIIVDHVLELLAPFDVQQILESTADEIIIKPTTIAEVGEDDWKKFWRYQSHFTLEFCKALEQSIPEGYTFLSYNHLTNDLSVVRDNGN
;
A
#
# COMPACT_ATOMS: atom_id res chain seq x y z
N MET A 1 -31.16 26.46 -8.34
CA MET A 1 -30.02 25.81 -7.64
C MET A 1 -29.28 24.96 -8.66
N LYS A 2 -28.06 25.34 -9.08
CA LYS A 2 -27.25 24.54 -10.03
C LYS A 2 -26.51 23.47 -9.23
N ASN A 3 -26.95 22.22 -9.36
CA ASN A 3 -26.20 21.07 -8.86
C ASN A 3 -24.89 20.97 -9.64
N LEU A 4 -23.75 21.27 -9.00
CA LEU A 4 -22.43 20.82 -9.47
C LEU A 4 -22.09 19.49 -8.78
N PRO A 5 -22.24 18.35 -9.46
CA PRO A 5 -21.35 17.23 -9.16
C PRO A 5 -21.10 16.34 -10.40
N ALA A 6 -19.94 16.47 -11.05
CA ALA A 6 -19.48 15.44 -12.01
C ALA A 6 -17.97 15.51 -12.28
N LEU A 7 -17.43 16.72 -12.47
CA LEU A 7 -16.04 16.92 -12.88
C LEU A 7 -15.01 16.43 -11.83
N THR A 8 -15.31 16.59 -10.55
CA THR A 8 -14.40 16.20 -9.46
C THR A 8 -14.32 14.68 -9.30
N LYS A 9 -15.44 13.96 -9.43
CA LYS A 9 -15.50 12.50 -9.25
C LYS A 9 -14.76 11.75 -10.36
N LEU A 10 -14.88 12.22 -11.61
CA LEU A 10 -14.21 11.61 -12.77
C LEU A 10 -12.68 11.73 -12.74
N LYS A 11 -12.14 12.85 -12.25
CA LYS A 11 -10.68 13.01 -12.12
C LYS A 11 -10.08 12.13 -11.03
N VAL A 12 -10.77 12.00 -9.89
CA VAL A 12 -10.34 11.12 -8.78
C VAL A 12 -10.33 9.66 -9.21
N GLN A 13 -11.35 9.22 -9.98
CA GLN A 13 -11.40 7.84 -10.50
C GLN A 13 -10.26 7.51 -11.47
N LYS A 14 -9.79 8.47 -12.28
CA LYS A 14 -8.63 8.26 -13.18
C LYS A 14 -7.27 8.36 -12.48
N ALA A 15 -7.19 9.13 -11.39
CA ALA A 15 -5.96 9.28 -10.61
C ALA A 15 -5.67 8.06 -9.73
N ALA A 16 -6.71 7.34 -9.27
CA ALA A 16 -6.55 6.20 -8.39
C ALA A 16 -5.65 5.08 -8.97
N PRO A 17 -5.83 4.61 -10.23
CA PRO A 17 -4.92 3.64 -10.84
C PRO A 17 -3.47 4.14 -10.92
N ILE A 18 -3.27 5.40 -11.32
CA ILE A 18 -1.94 6.00 -11.46
C ILE A 18 -1.19 6.04 -10.12
N ILE A 19 -1.90 6.33 -9.03
CA ILE A 19 -1.28 6.33 -7.69
C ILE A 19 -0.91 4.90 -7.27
N VAL A 20 -1.79 3.93 -7.51
CA VAL A 20 -1.50 2.52 -7.20
C VAL A 20 -0.27 2.03 -7.95
N ASP A 21 -0.21 2.25 -9.26
CA ASP A 21 0.92 1.84 -10.11
C ASP A 21 2.24 2.48 -9.62
N HIS A 22 2.21 3.78 -9.32
CA HIS A 22 3.40 4.48 -8.85
C HIS A 22 3.83 4.04 -7.44
N VAL A 23 2.91 3.71 -6.55
CA VAL A 23 3.26 3.11 -5.25
C VAL A 23 3.93 1.76 -5.45
N LEU A 24 3.41 0.91 -6.35
CA LEU A 24 4.01 -0.39 -6.68
C LEU A 24 5.43 -0.25 -7.24
N GLU A 25 5.67 0.73 -8.11
CA GLU A 25 7.00 1.02 -8.68
C GLU A 25 8.02 1.42 -7.59
N LEU A 26 7.57 2.17 -6.58
CA LEU A 26 8.43 2.70 -5.52
C LEU A 26 8.54 1.78 -4.31
N LEU A 27 7.67 0.79 -4.16
CA LEU A 27 7.62 -0.08 -2.98
C LEU A 27 8.83 -1.00 -2.95
N ALA A 28 9.50 -1.06 -1.81
CA ALA A 28 10.56 -2.04 -1.59
C ALA A 28 9.96 -3.45 -1.47
N PRO A 29 10.63 -4.48 -2.02
CA PRO A 29 10.24 -5.86 -1.82
C PRO A 29 10.09 -6.17 -0.32
N PHE A 30 9.03 -6.87 0.04
CA PHE A 30 8.87 -7.33 1.42
C PHE A 30 9.94 -8.37 1.76
N ASP A 31 10.46 -8.32 2.99
CA ASP A 31 11.41 -9.32 3.46
C ASP A 31 10.69 -10.65 3.69
N VAL A 32 10.72 -11.51 2.67
CA VAL A 32 10.06 -12.82 2.69
C VAL A 32 10.64 -13.72 3.78
N GLN A 33 11.92 -13.54 4.19
CA GLN A 33 12.48 -14.34 5.28
C GLN A 33 11.84 -14.00 6.61
N GLN A 34 11.64 -12.70 6.89
CA GLN A 34 10.89 -12.26 8.08
C GLN A 34 9.49 -12.86 8.12
N ILE A 35 8.84 -12.99 6.97
CA ILE A 35 7.48 -13.54 6.86
C ILE A 35 7.49 -15.07 7.03
N LEU A 36 8.48 -15.78 6.46
CA LEU A 36 8.58 -17.24 6.51
C LEU A 36 9.02 -17.77 7.88
N GLU A 37 9.86 -17.03 8.61
CA GLU A 37 10.35 -17.42 9.93
C GLU A 37 9.35 -17.12 11.06
N SER A 38 8.32 -16.32 10.77
CA SER A 38 7.27 -16.03 11.74
C SER A 38 6.38 -17.26 11.98
N THR A 39 6.23 -17.63 13.25
CA THR A 39 5.27 -18.64 13.70
C THR A 39 3.93 -18.02 14.12
N ALA A 40 3.80 -16.69 14.03
CA ALA A 40 2.58 -15.98 14.37
C ALA A 40 1.55 -16.09 13.25
N ASP A 41 0.27 -16.20 13.62
CA ASP A 41 -0.85 -16.21 12.66
C ASP A 41 -0.99 -14.88 11.91
N GLU A 42 -0.62 -13.78 12.58
CA GLU A 42 -0.56 -12.42 12.02
C GLU A 42 0.89 -11.93 12.02
N ILE A 43 1.32 -11.39 10.87
CA ILE A 43 2.67 -10.88 10.64
C ILE A 43 2.57 -9.39 10.37
N ILE A 44 3.35 -8.60 11.12
CA ILE A 44 3.41 -7.15 10.97
C ILE A 44 4.65 -6.78 10.15
N ILE A 45 4.42 -6.13 9.01
CA ILE A 45 5.44 -5.65 8.08
C ILE A 45 5.42 -4.13 8.11
N LYS A 46 6.60 -3.50 7.98
CA LYS A 46 6.71 -2.05 7.77
C LYS A 46 7.06 -1.77 6.31
N PRO A 47 6.08 -1.38 5.46
CA PRO A 47 6.35 -1.04 4.07
C PRO A 47 7.38 0.08 3.98
N THR A 48 8.33 -0.06 3.07
CA THR A 48 9.34 0.97 2.79
C THR A 48 9.48 1.16 1.28
N THR A 49 10.28 2.13 0.86
CA THR A 49 10.48 2.47 -0.55
C THR A 49 11.92 2.18 -0.99
N ILE A 50 12.08 1.84 -2.27
CA ILE A 50 13.40 1.78 -2.92
C ILE A 50 13.97 3.16 -3.27
N ALA A 51 13.15 4.22 -3.23
CA ALA A 51 13.57 5.56 -3.59
C ALA A 51 14.58 6.14 -2.59
N GLU A 52 15.56 6.89 -3.10
CA GLU A 52 16.57 7.52 -2.26
C GLU A 52 15.96 8.58 -1.33
N VAL A 53 16.42 8.57 -0.07
CA VAL A 53 15.87 9.46 0.96
C VAL A 53 16.08 10.92 0.58
N GLY A 54 14.97 11.68 0.59
CA GLY A 54 14.98 13.11 0.29
C GLY A 54 14.71 13.46 -1.17
N GLU A 55 14.72 12.49 -2.07
CA GLU A 55 14.29 12.67 -3.45
C GLU A 55 12.78 12.85 -3.57
N ASP A 56 12.35 13.32 -4.75
CA ASP A 56 10.95 13.61 -5.00
C ASP A 56 10.07 12.36 -4.92
N ASP A 57 10.56 11.21 -5.38
CA ASP A 57 9.79 9.97 -5.34
C ASP A 57 9.69 9.41 -3.93
N TRP A 58 10.74 9.53 -3.11
CA TRP A 58 10.66 9.25 -1.67
C TRP A 58 9.60 10.13 -0.99
N LYS A 59 9.57 11.44 -1.28
CA LYS A 59 8.54 12.35 -0.74
C LYS A 59 7.14 11.98 -1.23
N LYS A 60 6.99 11.62 -2.51
CA LYS A 60 5.71 11.22 -3.09
C LYS A 60 5.20 9.92 -2.45
N PHE A 61 6.05 8.93 -2.24
CA PHE A 61 5.70 7.67 -1.58
C PHE A 61 5.05 7.93 -0.22
N TRP A 62 5.72 8.69 0.65
CA TRP A 62 5.17 9.04 1.97
C TRP A 62 3.94 9.94 1.90
N ARG A 63 3.85 10.79 0.89
CA ARG A 63 2.65 11.58 0.64
C ARG A 63 1.46 10.69 0.23
N TYR A 64 1.67 9.66 -0.58
CA TYR A 64 0.61 8.71 -0.94
C TYR A 64 0.15 7.93 0.28
N GLN A 65 1.08 7.47 1.09
CA GLN A 65 0.79 6.80 2.35
C GLN A 65 -0.14 7.63 3.26
N SER A 66 0.13 8.94 3.40
CA SER A 66 -0.62 9.83 4.30
C SER A 66 -1.89 10.45 3.71
N HIS A 67 -1.94 10.74 2.40
CA HIS A 67 -3.07 11.47 1.78
C HIS A 67 -3.92 10.63 0.82
N PHE A 68 -3.40 9.49 0.38
CA PHE A 68 -4.04 8.58 -0.58
C PHE A 68 -4.02 7.16 -0.02
N THR A 69 -4.39 7.04 1.26
CA THR A 69 -4.26 5.80 2.03
C THR A 69 -5.02 4.62 1.40
N LEU A 70 -6.16 4.86 0.75
CA LEU A 70 -6.91 3.80 0.08
C LEU A 70 -6.16 3.23 -1.13
N GLU A 71 -5.60 4.10 -1.98
CA GLU A 71 -4.75 3.71 -3.10
C GLU A 71 -3.47 3.04 -2.61
N PHE A 72 -2.88 3.55 -1.53
CA PHE A 72 -1.71 2.94 -0.89
C PHE A 72 -2.02 1.52 -0.39
N CYS A 73 -3.14 1.31 0.32
CA CYS A 73 -3.57 -0.03 0.75
C CYS A 73 -3.77 -0.98 -0.43
N LYS A 74 -4.36 -0.51 -1.54
CA LYS A 74 -4.54 -1.34 -2.75
C LYS A 74 -3.22 -1.75 -3.39
N ALA A 75 -2.22 -0.87 -3.36
CA ALA A 75 -0.88 -1.21 -3.83
C ALA A 75 -0.23 -2.24 -2.89
N LEU A 76 -0.35 -2.07 -1.57
CA LEU A 76 0.14 -3.05 -0.61
C LEU A 76 -0.53 -4.42 -0.78
N GLU A 77 -1.85 -4.47 -0.94
CA GLU A 77 -2.60 -5.71 -1.19
C GLU A 77 -2.10 -6.44 -2.43
N GLN A 78 -1.78 -5.71 -3.50
CA GLN A 78 -1.26 -6.28 -4.76
C GLN A 78 0.21 -6.73 -4.67
N SER A 79 0.99 -6.20 -3.73
CA SER A 79 2.40 -6.55 -3.57
C SER A 79 2.64 -7.67 -2.56
N ILE A 80 1.60 -8.15 -1.87
CA ILE A 80 1.72 -9.25 -0.91
C ILE A 80 2.13 -10.54 -1.64
N PRO A 81 3.13 -11.29 -1.13
CA PRO A 81 3.55 -12.54 -1.76
C PRO A 81 2.44 -13.60 -1.70
N GLU A 82 2.47 -14.54 -2.66
CA GLU A 82 1.54 -15.67 -2.66
C GLU A 82 1.58 -16.46 -1.34
N GLY A 83 0.42 -16.94 -0.90
CA GLY A 83 0.27 -17.65 0.37
C GLY A 83 0.06 -16.75 1.59
N TYR A 84 -0.12 -15.45 1.36
CA TYR A 84 -0.47 -14.47 2.38
C TYR A 84 -1.61 -13.57 1.90
N THR A 85 -2.45 -13.14 2.83
CA THR A 85 -3.58 -12.24 2.58
C THR A 85 -3.46 -10.96 3.39
N PHE A 86 -3.87 -9.84 2.79
CA PHE A 86 -4.01 -8.56 3.46
C PHE A 86 -5.04 -8.64 4.59
N LEU A 87 -4.64 -8.33 5.83
CA LEU A 87 -5.57 -8.25 6.95
C LEU A 87 -5.98 -6.79 7.22
N SER A 88 -5.00 -5.93 7.49
CA SER A 88 -5.26 -4.51 7.78
C SER A 88 -4.00 -3.65 7.59
N TYR A 89 -4.18 -2.33 7.54
CA TYR A 89 -3.08 -1.38 7.50
C TYR A 89 -3.33 -0.19 8.43
N ASN A 90 -2.37 0.08 9.31
CA ASN A 90 -2.34 1.26 10.17
C ASN A 90 -1.38 2.32 9.59
N HIS A 91 -1.95 3.35 8.96
CA HIS A 91 -1.18 4.43 8.35
C HIS A 91 -0.50 5.38 9.36
N LEU A 92 -0.90 5.38 10.63
CA LEU A 92 -0.23 6.23 11.63
C LEU A 92 1.10 5.64 12.08
N THR A 93 1.18 4.31 12.13
CA THR A 93 2.39 3.57 12.56
C THR A 93 3.13 2.88 11.41
N ASN A 94 2.56 2.96 10.20
CA ASN A 94 3.02 2.28 9.00
C ASN A 94 3.13 0.76 9.17
N ASP A 95 2.11 0.17 9.81
CA ASP A 95 2.06 -1.27 10.07
C ASP A 95 1.08 -1.93 9.11
N LEU A 96 1.60 -2.84 8.27
CA LEU A 96 0.83 -3.73 7.41
C LEU A 96 0.71 -5.07 8.11
N SER A 97 -0.50 -5.47 8.45
CA SER A 97 -0.81 -6.79 8.97
C SER A 97 -1.21 -7.72 7.83
N VAL A 98 -0.53 -8.87 7.75
CA VAL A 98 -0.87 -9.96 6.84
C VAL A 98 -1.05 -11.26 7.60
N VAL A 99 -1.87 -12.15 7.06
CA VAL A 99 -2.08 -13.50 7.60
C VAL A 99 -1.68 -14.52 6.56
N ARG A 100 -1.22 -15.69 7.01
CA ARG A 100 -0.94 -16.79 6.10
C ARG A 100 -2.23 -17.37 5.56
N ASP A 101 -2.26 -17.67 4.27
CA ASP A 101 -3.37 -18.38 3.65
C ASP A 101 -3.38 -19.81 4.20
N ASN A 102 -4.30 -20.05 5.14
CA ASN A 102 -4.61 -21.40 5.57
C ASN A 102 -5.42 -22.03 4.45
N GLY A 103 -4.72 -22.65 3.49
CA GLY A 103 -5.31 -23.30 2.34
C GLY A 103 -6.57 -24.09 2.72
N ASN A 104 -7.68 -23.75 2.08
CA ASN A 104 -8.86 -24.60 2.05
C ASN A 104 -8.68 -25.64 0.94
#